data_AF-A0A8S4QKB3-F1
#
_entry.id   AF-A0A8S4QKB3-F1
#
_cell.length_a   1.000
_cell.length_b   1.000
_cell.length_c   1.000
_cell.angle_alpha   90.00
_cell.angle_beta   90.00
_cell.angle_gamma   90.00
#
_symmetry.space_group_name_H-M   'P 1'
#
loop_
_entity.id
_entity.type
_entity.pdbx_description
1 polymer ?
#
loop_
_entity_poly.entity_id
_entity_poly.type
_entity_poly.pdbx_seq_one_letter_code
_entity_poly.pdbx_strand_id
1 'polypeptide(L)' 'MSGTVARKVWTRFESKKPDGSIVKLRIEDRPVESENDVYVFLMDYFVPEEAVHKAS' A
#
# COMPACT_ATOMS: atom_id res chain seq x y z
N MET A 1 -2.71 -27.47 -4.78
CA MET A 1 -3.82 -26.69 -5.36
C MET A 1 -3.62 -25.23 -4.95
N SER A 2 -3.07 -24.40 -5.83
CA SER A 2 -2.96 -22.95 -5.58
C SER A 2 -4.20 -22.29 -6.14
N GLY A 3 -5.27 -22.25 -5.33
CA GLY A 3 -6.44 -21.46 -5.67
C GLY A 3 -6.12 -20.01 -5.38
N THR A 4 -6.05 -19.16 -6.41
CA THR A 4 -5.95 -17.72 -6.21
C THR A 4 -7.23 -17.26 -5.53
N VAL A 5 -7.18 -17.06 -4.21
CA VAL A 5 -8.31 -16.49 -3.47
C VAL A 5 -8.57 -15.11 -4.07
N ALA A 6 -9.78 -14.90 -4.58
CA ALA A 6 -10.18 -13.60 -5.11
C ALA A 6 -10.04 -12.55 -4.00
N ARG A 7 -9.14 -11.58 -4.19
CA ARG A 7 -8.86 -10.53 -3.20
C ARG A 7 -10.05 -9.58 -3.14
N LYS A 8 -10.49 -9.24 -1.92
CA LYS A 8 -11.53 -8.24 -1.77
C LYS A 8 -10.94 -6.86 -2.04
N VAL A 9 -11.55 -6.14 -2.99
CA VAL A 9 -11.30 -4.72 -3.17
C VAL A 9 -12.30 -3.95 -2.32
N TRP A 10 -11.78 -3.20 -1.35
CA TRP A 10 -12.57 -2.43 -0.39
C TRP A 10 -13.01 -1.09 -0.96
N THR A 11 -12.12 -0.40 -1.69
CA THR A 11 -12.43 0.87 -2.33
C THR A 11 -11.55 1.12 -3.55
N ARG A 12 -12.03 1.99 -4.44
CA ARG A 12 -11.31 2.52 -5.61
C ARG A 12 -11.39 4.03 -5.58
N PHE A 13 -10.31 4.69 -5.93
CA PHE A 13 -10.23 6.13 -5.95
C PHE A 13 -9.22 6.61 -6.98
N GLU A 14 -9.32 7.88 -7.31
CA GLU A 14 -8.44 8.54 -8.26
C GLU A 14 -7.66 9.64 -7.54
N SER A 15 -6.39 9.79 -7.90
CA SER A 15 -5.57 10.90 -7.43
C SER A 15 -4.98 11.62 -8.63
N LYS A 16 -4.98 12.96 -8.57
CA LYS A 16 -4.39 13.80 -9.61
C LYS A 16 -2.93 14.06 -9.26
N LYS A 17 -2.03 13.73 -10.18
CA LYS A 17 -0.59 14.01 -10.06
C LYS A 17 -0.30 15.50 -10.33
N PRO A 18 0.87 16.02 -9.91
CA PRO A 18 1.26 17.40 -10.19
C PRO A 18 1.29 17.78 -11.68
N ASP A 19 1.59 16.82 -12.56
CA ASP A 19 1.58 17.00 -14.02
C ASP A 19 0.15 17.06 -14.62
N GLY A 20 -0.88 16.93 -13.79
CA GLY A 20 -2.28 16.96 -14.19
C GLY A 20 -2.87 15.61 -14.59
N SER A 21 -2.04 14.57 -14.73
CA SER A 21 -2.50 13.21 -15.04
C SER A 21 -3.22 12.58 -13.85
N ILE A 22 -4.11 11.61 -14.12
CA ILE A 22 -4.87 10.89 -13.10
C ILE A 22 -4.28 9.49 -12.90
N VAL A 23 -4.02 9.12 -11.64
CA VAL A 23 -3.69 7.74 -11.24
C VAL A 23 -4.91 7.10 -10.58
N LYS A 24 -5.24 5.88 -11.02
CA LYS A 24 -6.33 5.06 -10.45
C LYS A 24 -5.73 4.11 -9.42
N LEU A 25 -6.26 4.15 -8.22
CA LEU A 25 -5.76 3.42 -7.05
C LEU A 25 -6.89 2.59 -6.43
N ARG A 26 -6.52 1.59 -5.63
CA ARG A 26 -7.46 0.76 -4.88
C ARG A 26 -6.88 0.34 -3.54
N ILE A 27 -7.75 0.09 -2.57
CA ILE A 27 -7.42 -0.62 -1.32
C ILE A 27 -8.00 -2.02 -1.44
N GLU A 28 -7.15 -3.03 -1.28
CA GLU A 28 -7.53 -4.44 -1.35
C GLU A 28 -6.87 -5.25 -0.25
N ASP A 29 -7.34 -6.47 -0.03
CA ASP A 29 -6.66 -7.42 0.85
C ASP A 29 -5.22 -7.62 0.38
N ARG A 30 -4.28 -7.66 1.34
CA ARG A 30 -2.85 -7.82 1.07
C ARG A 30 -2.60 -9.11 0.28
N PRO A 31 -1.98 -9.03 -0.91
CA PRO A 31 -1.48 -10.20 -1.63
C PRO A 31 -0.47 -10.97 -0.79
N VAL A 32 -0.55 -12.30 -0.78
CA VAL A 32 0.43 -13.12 -0.04
C VAL A 32 1.82 -12.97 -0.66
N GLU A 33 1.90 -12.84 -1.98
CA GLU A 33 3.17 -12.68 -2.70
C GLU A 33 3.87 -11.33 -2.43
N SER A 34 3.14 -10.31 -1.94
CA SER A 34 3.69 -8.98 -1.68
C SER A 34 4.12 -8.77 -0.23
N GLU A 35 4.20 -9.84 0.58
CA GLU A 35 4.51 -9.72 2.00
C GLU A 35 5.86 -9.05 2.25
N ASN A 36 6.92 -9.46 1.53
CA ASN A 36 8.25 -8.85 1.64
C ASN A 36 8.24 -7.37 1.21
N ASP A 37 7.56 -7.04 0.11
CA ASP A 37 7.48 -5.68 -0.39
C ASP A 37 6.79 -4.75 0.63
N VAL A 38 5.78 -5.26 1.34
CA VAL A 38 5.12 -4.52 2.43
C VAL A 38 6.07 -4.29 3.59
N TYR A 39 6.89 -5.27 3.98
CA TYR A 39 7.88 -5.07 5.05
C TYR A 39 8.93 -4.02 4.68
N VAL A 40 9.45 -4.07 3.45
CA VAL A 40 10.39 -3.07 2.95
C VAL A 40 9.75 -1.68 2.98
N PHE A 41 8.52 -1.55 2.47
CA PHE A 41 7.77 -0.29 2.52
C PHE A 41 7.61 0.26 3.96
N LEU A 42 7.26 -0.61 4.92
CA LEU A 42 7.09 -0.18 6.31
C LEU A 42 8.40 0.30 6.92
N MET A 43 9.52 -0.38 6.65
CA MET A 43 10.83 0.01 7.17
C MET A 43 11.36 1.30 6.54
N ASP A 44 11.16 1.48 5.24
CA ASP A 44 11.70 2.62 4.50
C ASP A 44 10.90 3.90 4.73
N TYR A 45 9.58 3.80 4.93
CA TYR A 45 8.69 4.97 4.98
C TYR A 45 7.93 5.11 6.30
N PHE A 46 7.29 4.03 6.78
CA PHE A 46 6.45 4.14 7.97
C PHE A 46 7.26 4.39 9.24
N VAL A 47 8.25 3.54 9.53
CA VAL A 47 9.06 3.64 10.77
C VAL A 47 9.77 4.99 10.91
N PRO A 48 10.43 5.56 9.89
CA PRO A 48 11.11 6.85 10.02
C PRO A 48 10.17 8.05 10.16
N GLU A 49 8.96 7.96 9.61
CA GLU A 49 8.02 9.08 9.57
C GLU A 49 6.98 9.04 10.68
N GLU A 50 6.74 7.87 11.28
CA GLU A 50 5.79 7.71 12.38
C GLU A 50 6.18 8.61 13.56
N ALA A 51 5.20 9.39 14.02
CA ALA A 51 5.38 10.41 15.05
C ALA A 51 5.96 9.87 16.37
N VAL A 52 5.77 8.58 16.67
CA VAL A 52 6.31 7.94 17.87
C VAL A 52 7.84 7.81 17.79
N HIS A 53 8.42 7.65 16.59
CA HIS A 53 9.88 7.60 16.41
C HIS A 53 10.52 9.00 16.41
N LYS A 54 9.79 10.05 16.02
CA LYS A 54 10.27 11.44 16.06
C LYS A 54 10.16 12.10 17.44
N ALA A 55 9.48 11.45 18.38
CA ALA A 55 9.29 11.94 19.75
C ALA A 55 10.32 11.39 20.76
N SER A 56 11.22 10.50 20.32
CA SER A 56 12.31 9.91 21.13
C SER A 56 13.66 10.59 20.92
#